data_AF-A0A662KMX6-F1
#
_entry.id   AF-A0A662KMX6-F1
#
_cell.length_a   1.000
_cell.length_b   1.000
_cell.length_c   1.000
_cell.angle_alpha   90.00
_cell.angle_beta   90.00
_cell.angle_gamma   90.00
#
_symmetry.space_group_name_H-M   'P 1'
#
loop_
_entity.id
_entity.type
_entity.pdbx_description
1 polymer ?
#
loop_
_entity_poly.entity_id
_entity_poly.type
_entity_poly.pdbx_seq_one_letter_code
_entity_poly.pdbx_strand_id
1 'polypeptide(L)'
;MLIVGANQFSATLSLSVAIGVYSKKKIDNPVHLLSFSLIVIAFLLVFMVMDGEIMILPLIMLIAASLVDEAGNDISDYDKKLKKSKLFRHRFFVYFFGKRCTLKVVLLYMVLINIFPMYILVAIILFDETYTIVEMYSDSILNSKSDLGM
;
A
#
# COMPACT_ATOMS: atom_id res chain seq x y z
N MET A 1 14.52 2.91 -5.46
CA MET A 1 15.05 1.78 -4.66
C MET A 1 16.20 2.22 -3.73
N LEU A 2 17.21 2.95 -4.23
CA LEU A 2 18.29 3.53 -3.40
C LEU A 2 17.82 4.51 -2.28
N ILE A 3 16.76 5.28 -2.51
CA ILE A 3 16.21 6.21 -1.48
C ILE A 3 15.47 5.46 -0.35
N VAL A 4 14.93 4.26 -0.64
CA VAL A 4 14.15 3.48 0.35
C VAL A 4 15.07 2.73 1.33
N GLY A 5 16.27 2.34 0.89
CA GLY A 5 17.28 1.72 1.77
C GLY A 5 18.13 2.70 2.57
N ALA A 6 18.15 3.99 2.21
CA ALA A 6 19.01 4.99 2.85
C ALA A 6 18.44 5.63 4.12
N ASN A 7 17.17 5.39 4.44
CA ASN A 7 16.50 6.04 5.58
C ASN A 7 15.56 5.06 6.31
N GLN A 8 15.77 4.93 7.63
CA GLN A 8 14.97 4.11 8.55
C GLN A 8 13.46 4.30 8.42
N PHE A 9 12.99 5.52 8.19
CA PHE A 9 11.55 5.83 8.08
C PHE A 9 10.96 5.23 6.79
N SER A 10 11.62 5.48 5.66
CA SER A 10 11.20 4.97 4.35
C SER A 10 11.20 3.45 4.34
N ALA A 11 12.20 2.83 4.97
CA ALA A 11 12.31 1.38 5.05
C ALA A 11 11.21 0.76 5.93
N THR A 12 10.97 1.33 7.11
CA THR A 12 9.91 0.89 8.01
C THR A 12 8.54 0.96 7.34
N LEU A 13 8.24 2.07 6.65
CA LEU A 13 7.00 2.23 5.91
C LEU A 13 6.90 1.24 4.74
N SER A 14 7.94 1.13 3.91
CA SER A 14 7.89 0.26 2.72
C SER A 14 7.77 -1.20 3.10
N LEU A 15 8.46 -1.63 4.16
CA LEU A 15 8.35 -2.99 4.69
C LEU A 15 6.94 -3.27 5.24
N SER A 16 6.32 -2.31 5.94
CA SER A 16 4.96 -2.48 6.43
C SER A 16 3.92 -2.66 5.32
N VAL A 17 4.01 -1.85 4.26
CA VAL A 17 3.10 -1.94 3.10
C VAL A 17 3.34 -3.25 2.36
N ALA A 18 4.60 -3.63 2.16
CA ALA A 18 4.97 -4.90 1.56
C ALA A 18 4.35 -6.08 2.32
N ILE A 19 4.55 -6.15 3.64
CA ILE A 19 3.98 -7.23 4.45
C ILE A 19 2.45 -7.21 4.42
N GLY A 20 1.81 -6.04 4.54
CA GLY A 20 0.35 -5.93 4.52
C GLY A 20 -0.28 -6.44 3.22
N VAL A 21 0.33 -6.09 2.07
CA VAL A 21 -0.09 -6.59 0.76
C VAL A 21 0.15 -8.10 0.62
N TYR A 22 1.28 -8.59 1.13
CA TYR A 22 1.65 -10.01 1.04
C TYR A 22 0.74 -10.92 1.86
N SER A 23 0.38 -10.50 3.07
CA SER A 23 -0.39 -11.32 4.02
C SER A 23 -1.77 -11.72 3.50
N LYS A 24 -2.30 -11.05 2.48
CA LYS A 24 -3.69 -11.25 2.04
C LYS A 24 -3.89 -12.01 0.74
N LYS A 25 -2.84 -12.63 0.18
CA LYS A 25 -2.89 -13.66 -0.88
C LYS A 25 -4.08 -13.51 -1.86
N LYS A 26 -4.02 -12.53 -2.76
CA LYS A 26 -4.51 -12.68 -4.15
C LYS A 26 -3.47 -13.43 -5.00
N ILE A 27 -2.77 -14.40 -4.40
CA ILE A 27 -1.66 -15.14 -5.00
C ILE A 27 -2.11 -16.59 -5.11
N ASP A 28 -2.88 -16.87 -6.15
CA ASP A 28 -3.16 -18.25 -6.58
C ASP A 28 -1.97 -18.81 -7.39
N ASN A 29 -0.92 -18.01 -7.63
CA ASN A 29 0.24 -18.38 -8.44
C ASN A 29 1.56 -18.34 -7.65
N PRO A 30 2.27 -19.47 -7.45
CA PRO A 30 3.53 -19.53 -6.69
C PRO A 30 4.63 -18.60 -7.24
N VAL A 31 4.53 -18.17 -8.51
CA VAL A 31 5.46 -17.22 -9.12
C VAL A 31 5.40 -15.84 -8.45
N HIS A 32 4.22 -15.31 -8.15
CA HIS A 32 4.11 -14.01 -7.47
C HIS A 32 4.62 -14.06 -6.04
N LEU A 33 4.47 -15.21 -5.37
CA LEU A 33 5.02 -15.45 -4.04
C LEU A 33 6.55 -15.46 -4.05
N LEU A 34 7.15 -16.10 -5.06
CA LEU A 34 8.60 -16.12 -5.26
C LEU A 34 9.17 -14.75 -5.65
N SER A 35 8.55 -14.03 -6.59
CA SER A 35 9.04 -12.70 -6.99
C SER A 35 8.97 -11.70 -5.83
N PHE A 36 7.90 -11.75 -5.05
CA PHE A 36 7.74 -10.86 -3.90
C PHE A 36 8.69 -11.22 -2.75
N SER A 37 8.87 -12.50 -2.44
CA SER A 37 9.83 -12.93 -1.42
C SER A 37 11.27 -12.53 -1.80
N LEU A 38 11.62 -12.61 -3.08
CA LEU A 38 12.91 -12.13 -3.59
C LEU A 38 13.07 -10.62 -3.42
N ILE A 39 12.03 -9.83 -3.65
CA ILE A 39 12.03 -8.37 -3.42
C ILE A 39 12.20 -8.06 -1.94
N VAL A 40 11.48 -8.75 -1.04
CA VAL A 40 11.60 -8.56 0.42
C VAL A 40 12.97 -8.99 0.93
N ILE A 41 13.52 -10.11 0.45
CA ILE A 41 14.85 -10.60 0.82
C ILE A 41 15.93 -9.64 0.30
N ALA A 42 15.84 -9.21 -0.96
CA ALA A 42 16.77 -8.22 -1.50
C ALA A 42 16.70 -6.89 -0.73
N PHE A 43 15.50 -6.48 -0.32
CA PHE A 43 15.29 -5.30 0.50
C PHE A 43 15.92 -5.44 1.89
N LEU A 44 15.71 -6.57 2.57
CA LEU A 44 16.33 -6.87 3.87
C LEU A 44 17.87 -6.97 3.78
N LEU A 45 18.40 -7.57 2.71
CA LEU A 45 19.84 -7.67 2.49
C LEU A 45 20.50 -6.31 2.27
N VAL A 46 19.90 -5.44 1.44
CA VAL A 46 20.38 -4.05 1.28
C VAL A 46 20.33 -3.31 2.61
N PHE A 47 19.30 -3.55 3.41
CA PHE A 47 19.14 -2.91 4.72
C PHE A 47 20.20 -3.37 5.73
N MET A 48 20.52 -4.68 5.76
CA MET A 48 21.59 -5.24 6.60
C MET A 48 22.98 -4.71 6.22
N VAL A 49 23.23 -4.42 4.95
CA VAL A 49 24.53 -3.91 4.47
C VAL A 49 24.70 -2.41 4.76
N MET A 50 23.61 -1.66 4.99
CA MET A 50 23.64 -0.21 5.18
C MET A 50 23.58 0.25 6.65
N ASP A 51 23.74 -0.65 7.62
CA ASP A 51 23.54 -0.39 9.06
C ASP A 51 22.22 0.34 9.36
N GLY A 52 21.18 0.04 8.58
CA GLY A 52 19.88 0.66 8.77
C GLY A 52 19.23 0.20 10.08
N GLU A 53 18.54 1.12 10.77
CA GLU A 53 17.70 0.78 11.93
C GLU A 53 16.24 0.64 11.51
N ILE A 54 15.59 -0.48 11.83
CA ILE A 54 14.14 -0.63 11.66
C ILE A 54 13.45 -0.26 12.96
N MET A 55 12.49 0.65 12.89
CA MET A 55 11.69 1.01 14.04
C MET A 55 10.62 -0.07 14.27
N ILE A 56 10.95 -1.10 15.06
CA ILE A 56 10.10 -2.29 15.25
C ILE A 56 8.68 -1.93 15.73
N LEU A 57 8.57 -1.03 16.72
CA LEU A 57 7.26 -0.66 17.27
C LEU A 57 6.40 0.09 16.22
N PRO A 58 6.90 1.12 15.52
CA PRO A 58 6.19 1.71 14.39
C PRO A 58 5.91 0.72 13.24
N LEU A 59 6.83 -0.20 12.95
CA LEU A 59 6.64 -1.24 11.94
C LEU A 59 5.38 -2.07 12.25
N ILE A 60 5.24 -2.56 13.48
CA ILE A 60 4.10 -3.38 13.89
C ILE A 60 2.78 -2.61 13.72
N MET A 61 2.74 -1.35 14.15
CA MET A 61 1.55 -0.51 14.01
C MET A 61 1.19 -0.26 12.54
N LEU A 62 2.19 0.03 11.69
CA LEU A 62 1.96 0.26 10.25
C LEU A 62 1.57 -1.03 9.52
N ILE A 63 2.13 -2.18 9.91
CA ILE A 63 1.69 -3.50 9.39
C ILE A 63 0.22 -3.70 9.74
N ALA A 64 -0.17 -3.51 11.01
CA ALA A 64 -1.56 -3.67 11.43
C ALA A 64 -2.49 -2.73 10.64
N ALA A 65 -2.10 -1.47 10.45
CA ALA A 65 -2.85 -0.51 9.65
C ALA A 65 -2.99 -0.94 8.18
N SER A 66 -1.89 -1.40 7.58
CA SER A 66 -1.89 -1.91 6.20
C SER A 66 -2.77 -3.16 6.05
N LEU A 67 -2.78 -4.05 7.04
CA LEU A 67 -3.65 -5.23 7.04
C LEU A 67 -5.12 -4.86 7.16
N VAL A 68 -5.45 -3.85 7.98
CA VAL A 68 -6.81 -3.33 8.13
C VAL A 68 -7.29 -2.67 6.82
N ASP A 69 -6.44 -1.91 6.15
CA ASP A 69 -6.75 -1.32 4.86
C ASP A 69 -7.08 -2.40 3.81
N GLU A 70 -6.20 -3.40 3.70
CA GLU A 70 -6.40 -4.52 2.77
C GLU A 70 -7.63 -5.38 3.19
N ALA A 71 -7.86 -5.56 4.50
CA ALA A 71 -9.06 -6.19 5.07
C ALA A 71 -10.35 -5.57 4.54
N GLY A 72 -10.50 -4.26 4.72
CA GLY A 72 -11.68 -3.54 4.26
C GLY A 72 -11.77 -3.43 2.74
N ASN A 73 -10.64 -3.38 2.03
CA ASN A 73 -10.64 -3.32 0.57
C ASN A 73 -11.26 -4.60 -0.03
N ASP A 74 -10.87 -5.79 0.44
CA ASP A 74 -11.48 -7.03 -0.08
C ASP A 74 -12.95 -7.17 0.31
N ILE A 75 -13.36 -6.71 1.50
CA ILE A 75 -14.79 -6.70 1.85
C ILE A 75 -15.57 -5.87 0.82
N SER A 76 -15.00 -4.74 0.41
CA SER A 76 -15.58 -3.86 -0.60
C SER A 76 -15.63 -4.49 -2.00
N ASP A 77 -14.67 -5.36 -2.32
CA ASP A 77 -14.63 -6.09 -3.59
C ASP A 77 -15.54 -7.32 -3.62
N TYR A 78 -15.65 -8.05 -2.51
CA TYR A 78 -16.50 -9.25 -2.39
C TYR A 78 -17.98 -8.88 -2.39
N ASP A 79 -18.37 -7.83 -1.67
CA ASP A 79 -19.77 -7.40 -1.59
C ASP A 79 -20.15 -6.47 -2.76
N LYS A 80 -20.63 -7.08 -3.84
CA LYS A 80 -21.16 -6.38 -5.02
C LYS A 80 -22.30 -5.41 -4.68
N LYS A 81 -23.05 -5.62 -3.59
CA LYS A 81 -24.11 -4.68 -3.16
C LYS A 81 -23.49 -3.44 -2.51
N LEU A 82 -22.43 -3.61 -1.72
CA LEU A 82 -21.66 -2.51 -1.15
C LEU A 82 -21.09 -1.62 -2.27
N LYS A 83 -20.46 -2.24 -3.27
CA LYS A 83 -19.84 -1.56 -4.41
C LYS A 83 -20.84 -0.81 -5.31
N LYS A 84 -22.06 -1.33 -5.45
CA LYS A 84 -23.14 -0.70 -6.23
C LYS A 84 -24.01 0.26 -5.42
N SER A 85 -23.84 0.32 -4.10
CA SER A 85 -24.68 1.14 -3.25
C SER A 85 -24.40 2.64 -3.44
N LYS A 86 -25.46 3.43 -3.59
CA LYS A 86 -25.37 4.90 -3.67
C LYS A 86 -25.31 5.57 -2.31
N LEU A 87 -25.49 4.84 -1.21
CA LEU A 87 -25.41 5.42 0.12
C LEU A 87 -24.01 5.96 0.37
N PHE A 88 -23.93 7.16 0.94
CA PHE A 88 -22.67 7.85 1.20
C PHE A 88 -21.72 7.00 2.06
N ARG A 89 -22.23 6.34 3.10
CA ARG A 89 -21.43 5.48 4.00
C ARG A 89 -20.74 4.33 3.26
N HIS A 90 -21.40 3.71 2.29
CA HIS A 90 -20.82 2.63 1.49
C HIS A 90 -19.77 3.13 0.51
N ARG A 91 -20.03 4.26 -0.16
CA ARG A 91 -19.04 4.92 -1.03
C ARG A 91 -17.80 5.37 -0.27
N PHE A 92 -18.00 5.94 0.91
CA PHE A 92 -16.91 6.32 1.81
C PHE A 92 -16.10 5.09 2.25
N PHE A 93 -16.76 4.00 2.66
CA PHE A 93 -16.07 2.77 3.05
C PHE A 93 -15.19 2.22 1.91
N VAL A 94 -15.76 2.06 0.71
CA VAL A 94 -15.03 1.59 -0.47
C VAL A 94 -13.82 2.49 -0.75
N TYR A 95 -14.02 3.81 -0.74
CA TYR A 95 -12.94 4.77 -0.98
C TYR A 95 -11.87 4.71 0.11
N PHE A 96 -12.25 4.71 1.38
CA PHE A 96 -11.36 4.76 2.52
C PHE A 96 -10.39 3.57 2.56
N PHE A 97 -10.93 2.36 2.40
CA PHE A 97 -10.12 1.16 2.41
C PHE A 97 -9.37 0.95 1.08
N GLY A 98 -9.97 1.34 -0.06
CA GLY A 98 -9.30 1.28 -1.36
C GLY A 98 -8.11 2.23 -1.50
N LYS A 99 -8.10 3.36 -0.77
CA LYS A 99 -7.02 4.36 -0.78
C LYS A 99 -6.04 4.24 0.40
N ARG A 100 -6.04 3.09 1.09
CA ARG A 100 -5.15 2.83 2.24
C ARG A 100 -5.17 3.95 3.29
N CYS A 101 -6.36 4.43 3.62
CA CYS A 101 -6.50 5.58 4.51
C CYS A 101 -6.12 5.25 5.96
N THR A 102 -6.28 4.02 6.43
CA THR A 102 -5.89 3.63 7.79
C THR A 102 -4.40 3.79 7.99
N LEU A 103 -3.58 3.34 7.03
CA LEU A 103 -2.14 3.50 7.02
C LEU A 103 -1.74 4.97 7.07
N LYS A 104 -2.39 5.83 6.28
CA LYS A 104 -2.15 7.28 6.27
C LYS A 104 -2.53 7.93 7.61
N VAL A 105 -3.62 7.51 8.24
CA VAL A 105 -4.05 8.02 9.54
C VAL A 105 -3.07 7.62 10.65
N VAL A 106 -2.62 6.36 10.66
CA VAL A 106 -1.62 5.89 11.62
C VAL A 106 -0.28 6.59 11.41
N LEU A 107 0.14 6.76 10.16
CA LEU A 107 1.35 7.52 9.83
C LEU A 107 1.23 8.99 10.23
N LEU A 108 0.09 9.64 9.97
CA LEU A 108 -0.18 11.00 10.42
C LEU A 108 -0.08 11.11 11.94
N TYR A 109 -0.68 10.17 12.68
CA TYR A 109 -0.53 10.12 14.13
C TYR A 109 0.94 10.05 14.55
N MET A 110 1.74 9.17 13.94
CA MET A 110 3.18 9.05 14.20
C MET A 110 3.96 10.32 13.87
N VAL A 111 3.56 11.05 12.83
CA VAL A 111 4.15 12.35 12.48
C VAL A 111 3.82 13.40 13.54
N LEU A 112 2.58 13.45 14.02
CA LEU A 112 2.14 14.41 15.05
C LEU A 112 2.88 14.24 16.38
N ILE A 113 3.27 13.00 16.71
CA ILE A 113 4.10 12.69 17.89
C ILE A 113 5.61 12.68 17.60
N ASN A 114 6.03 13.19 16.44
CA ASN A 114 7.43 13.29 15.99
C ASN A 114 8.22 11.97 15.88
N ILE A 115 7.54 10.83 15.72
CA ILE A 115 8.20 9.55 15.42
C ILE A 115 8.61 9.50 13.95
N PHE A 116 7.76 9.99 13.05
CA PHE A 116 8.05 10.08 11.62
C PHE A 116 8.16 11.53 11.17
N PRO A 117 9.03 11.83 10.19
CA PRO A 117 9.07 13.16 9.60
C PRO A 117 7.93 13.35 8.59
N MET A 118 7.39 14.58 8.54
CA MET A 118 6.23 14.94 7.71
C MET A 118 6.41 14.61 6.22
N TYR A 119 7.63 14.68 5.70
CA TYR A 119 7.89 14.40 4.28
C TYR A 119 7.54 12.95 3.89
N ILE A 120 7.58 12.00 4.83
CA ILE A 120 7.19 10.59 4.57
C ILE A 120 5.68 10.48 4.34
N LEU A 121 4.88 11.24 5.10
CA LEU A 121 3.44 11.30 4.90
C LEU A 121 3.08 11.93 3.54
N VAL A 122 3.77 13.01 3.16
CA VAL A 122 3.58 13.63 1.85
C VAL A 122 3.96 12.65 0.73
N ALA A 123 5.08 11.94 0.89
CA ALA A 123 5.56 10.97 -0.09
C ALA A 123 4.54 9.84 -0.34
N ILE A 124 3.95 9.25 0.71
CA ILE A 124 2.97 8.16 0.53
C ILE A 124 1.66 8.65 -0.11
N ILE A 125 1.21 9.87 0.22
CA ILE A 125 0.02 10.46 -0.41
C ILE A 125 0.26 10.66 -1.90
N LEU A 126 1.39 11.27 -2.28
CA LEU A 126 1.74 11.49 -3.68
C LEU A 126 1.93 10.17 -4.44
N PHE A 127 2.53 9.17 -3.80
CA PHE A 127 2.69 7.84 -4.37
C PHE A 127 1.34 7.20 -4.73
N ASP A 128 0.39 7.22 -3.81
CA ASP A 128 -0.95 6.64 -4.04
C ASP A 128 -1.75 7.38 -5.11
N GLU A 129 -1.68 8.72 -5.15
CA GLU A 129 -2.34 9.48 -6.20
C GLU A 129 -1.69 9.25 -7.57
N THR A 130 -0.36 9.13 -7.62
CA THR A 130 0.35 8.75 -8.85
C THR A 130 -0.10 7.37 -9.33
N TYR A 131 -0.20 6.39 -8.41
CA TYR A 131 -0.68 5.05 -8.75
C TYR A 131 -2.10 5.08 -9.34
N THR A 132 -2.97 5.89 -8.75
CA THR A 132 -4.35 6.07 -9.22
C THR A 132 -4.41 6.70 -10.61
N ILE A 133 -3.59 7.71 -10.88
CA ILE A 133 -3.51 8.35 -12.20
C ILE A 133 -3.02 7.35 -13.25
N VAL A 134 -2.02 6.53 -12.92
CA VAL A 134 -1.51 5.47 -13.81
C VAL A 134 -2.57 4.42 -14.10
N GLU A 135 -3.35 4.01 -13.09
CA GLU A 135 -4.46 3.07 -13.25
C GLU A 135 -5.54 3.64 -14.18
N MET A 136 -5.97 4.89 -13.96
CA MET A 136 -6.92 5.57 -14.85
C MET A 136 -6.41 5.67 -16.29
N TYR A 137 -5.13 5.96 -16.47
CA TYR A 137 -4.50 6.01 -17.79
C TYR A 137 -4.47 4.62 -18.45
N SER A 138 -4.09 3.58 -17.71
CA SER A 138 -4.08 2.20 -18.21
C SER A 138 -5.47 1.74 -18.65
N ASP A 139 -6.50 2.02 -17.84
CA ASP A 139 -7.89 1.69 -18.16
C ASP A 139 -8.39 2.45 -19.39
N SER A 140 -8.00 3.72 -19.55
CA SER A 140 -8.35 4.50 -20.74
C SER A 140 -7.77 3.90 -22.02
N ILE A 141 -6.53 3.39 -21.97
CA ILE A 141 -5.90 2.71 -23.11
C ILE A 141 -6.59 1.38 -23.39
N LEU A 142 -6.86 0.57 -22.38
CA LEU A 142 -7.49 -0.74 -22.54
C LEU A 142 -8.90 -0.61 -23.13
N ASN A 143 -9.71 0.33 -22.62
CA ASN A 143 -11.04 0.60 -23.14
C ASN A 143 -10.99 1.14 -24.58
N SER A 144 -9.98 1.97 -24.92
CA SER A 144 -9.81 2.44 -26.30
C SER A 144 -9.48 1.31 -27.27
N LYS A 145 -8.74 0.27 -26.84
CA LYS A 145 -8.44 -0.92 -27.66
C LYS A 145 -9.64 -1.84 -27.83
N SER A 146 -10.46 -2.02 -26.79
CA SER A 146 -11.67 -2.84 -26.90
C SER A 146 -12.72 -2.20 -27.82
N ASP A 147 -12.82 -0.87 -27.84
CA ASP A 147 -13.72 -0.13 -28.73
C ASP A 147 -13.26 -0.18 -30.21
N LEU A 148 -11.98 -0.49 -30.45
CA LEU A 148 -11.39 -0.70 -31.78
C LEU A 148 -11.51 -2.15 -32.29
N GLY A 149 -12.12 -3.05 -31.52
CA GLY A 149 -12.37 -4.44 -31.96
C GLY A 149 -11.11 -5.29 -32.18
N MET A 150 -10.03 -5.00 -31.45
CA MET A 150 -8.82 -5.84 -31.40
C MET A 150 -8.80 -6.75 -30.18
#